data_AF-A0AAT9I004-F1
#
_entry.id   AF-A0AAT9I004-F1
#
_cell.length_a   1.000
_cell.length_b   1.000
_cell.length_c   1.000
_cell.angle_alpha   90.00
_cell.angle_beta   90.00
_cell.angle_gamma   90.00
#
_symmetry.space_group_name_H-M   'P 1'
#
loop_
_entity.id
_entity.type
_entity.pdbx_description
1 polymer ?
#
loop_
_entity_poly.entity_id
_entity_poly.type
_entity_poly.pdbx_seq_one_letter_code
_entity_poly.pdbx_strand_id
1 'polypeptide(L)' 'MAGMAISTPPTVGFDLDMTLIDSRPGIRACYLALAARTGAYIDADLAVSRLGPRSRTSWATGSRPS' A
#
# COMPACT_ATOMS: atom_id res chain seq x y z
N MET A 1 0.89 17.91 45.09
CA MET A 1 1.02 18.53 43.75
C MET A 1 1.18 17.42 42.73
N ALA A 2 0.07 16.99 42.12
CA ALA A 2 0.06 15.90 41.15
C ALA A 2 0.62 16.40 39.80
N GLY A 3 1.54 15.63 39.22
CA GLY A 3 2.15 15.97 37.94
C GLY A 3 1.11 15.97 36.82
N MET A 4 0.94 17.11 36.16
CA MET A 4 0.16 17.21 34.93
C MET A 4 0.87 16.39 33.85
N ALA A 5 0.32 15.21 33.53
CA ALA A 5 0.80 14.43 32.41
C ALA A 5 0.62 15.25 31.13
N ILE A 6 1.72 15.55 30.45
CA ILE A 6 1.69 16.22 29.15
C ILE A 6 1.08 15.22 28.16
N SER A 7 -0.15 15.49 27.72
CA SER A 7 -0.81 14.70 26.68
C SER A 7 -0.17 15.03 25.34
N THR A 8 0.81 14.23 24.93
CA THR A 8 1.34 14.29 23.56
C THR A 8 0.22 13.88 22.59
N PRO A 9 -0.07 14.66 21.53
CA PRO A 9 -1.06 14.27 20.54
C PRO A 9 -0.70 12.92 19.89
N PRO A 10 -1.69 12.11 19.49
CA PRO A 10 -1.44 10.81 18.90
C PRO A 10 -0.73 10.96 17.55
N THR A 11 0.36 10.22 17.34
CA THR A 11 1.04 10.11 16.04
C THR A 11 0.30 9.08 15.18
N VAL A 12 -0.13 9.49 13.98
CA VAL A 12 -0.77 8.58 13.01
C VAL A 12 0.22 8.27 11.90
N GLY A 13 0.55 7.00 11.73
CA GLY A 13 1.32 6.49 10.60
C GLY A 13 0.40 5.93 9.53
N PHE A 14 0.67 6.26 8.27
CA PHE A 14 0.02 5.65 7.11
C PHE A 14 1.08 4.95 6.27
N ASP A 15 0.71 3.80 5.72
CA ASP A 15 1.48 3.23 4.63
C ASP A 15 1.44 4.19 3.42
N LEU A 16 2.55 4.28 2.69
CA LEU A 16 2.63 5.16 1.52
C LEU A 16 2.09 4.43 0.29
N ASP A 17 2.64 3.25 0.03
CA ASP A 17 2.28 2.41 -1.10
C ASP A 17 0.93 1.76 -0.84
N MET A 18 0.12 1.61 -1.88
CA MET A 18 -1.22 1.00 -1.81
C MET A 18 -2.22 1.72 -0.87
N THR A 19 -1.81 2.77 -0.16
CA THR A 19 -2.63 3.57 0.75
C THR A 19 -2.76 5.01 0.29
N LEU A 20 -1.66 5.74 0.20
CA LEU A 20 -1.68 7.10 -0.35
C LEU A 20 -1.46 7.08 -1.86
N ILE A 21 -0.50 6.28 -2.35
CA ILE A 21 -0.13 6.18 -3.76
C ILE A 21 -0.57 4.83 -4.34
N ASP A 22 -1.04 4.84 -5.59
CA ASP A 22 -1.25 3.60 -6.34
C ASP A 22 0.04 3.23 -7.04
N SER A 23 0.85 2.39 -6.41
CA SER A 23 2.17 2.01 -6.89
C SER A 23 2.13 0.90 -7.94
N ARG A 24 0.94 0.37 -8.25
CA ARG A 24 0.75 -0.72 -9.23
C ARG A 24 1.35 -0.42 -10.62
N PRO A 25 1.18 0.79 -11.22
CA PRO A 25 1.79 1.10 -12.51
C PRO A 25 3.32 1.10 -12.46
N GLY A 26 3.90 1.60 -11.36
CA GLY A 26 5.35 1.63 -11.14
C GLY A 26 5.94 0.22 -10.95
N ILE A 27 5.28 -0.61 -10.14
CA ILE A 27 5.66 -2.01 -9.92
C ILE A 27 5.60 -2.80 -11.24
N ARG A 28 4.54 -2.60 -12.04
CA ARG A 28 4.41 -3.21 -13.37
C ARG A 28 5.57 -2.83 -14.30
N ALA A 29 5.88 -1.55 -14.40
CA ALA A 29 6.97 -1.05 -15.25
C ALA A 29 8.32 -1.64 -14.81
N CYS A 30 8.54 -1.78 -13.50
CA CYS A 30 9.75 -2.37 -12.95
C CYS A 30 9.88 -3.86 -13.32
N TYR A 31 8.80 -4.64 -13.23
CA TYR A 31 8.79 -6.04 -13.66
C TYR A 31 9.05 -6.21 -15.16
N LEU A 32 8.47 -5.35 -16.00
CA LEU A 32 8.72 -5.36 -17.44
C LEU A 32 10.20 -5.05 -17.76
N ALA A 33 10.76 -4.03 -17.12
CA ALA A 33 12.17 -3.68 -17.27
C ALA A 33 13.10 -4.80 -16.79
N LEU A 34 12.74 -5.48 -15.69
CA LEU A 34 13.49 -6.61 -15.17
C LEU A 34 13.47 -7.82 -16.12
N ALA A 35 12.30 -8.14 -16.67
CA ALA A 35 12.15 -9.21 -17.65
C ALA A 35 12.99 -8.93 -18.91
N ALA A 36 12.91 -7.70 -19.43
CA ALA A 36 13.70 -7.27 -20.59
C ALA A 36 15.22 -7.36 -20.34
N ARG A 37 15.68 -7.05 -19.12
CA ARG A 37 17.10 -7.08 -18.76
C ARG A 37 17.65 -8.47 -18.51
N THR A 38 16.84 -9.38 -18.00
CA THR A 38 17.30 -10.71 -17.56
C THR A 38 16.93 -11.83 -18.52
N GLY A 39 16.00 -11.58 -19.45
CA GLY A 39 15.41 -12.61 -20.31
C GLY A 39 14.47 -13.56 -19.56
N ALA A 40 14.26 -13.35 -18.25
CA ALA A 40 13.32 -14.14 -17.46
C ALA A 40 11.88 -13.76 -17.82
N TYR A 41 11.03 -14.76 -18.01
CA TYR A 41 9.60 -14.54 -18.16
C TYR A 41 9.00 -14.13 -16.81
N ILE A 42 8.38 -12.94 -16.79
CA ILE A 42 7.65 -12.41 -15.63
C ILE A 42 6.28 -11.97 -16.10
N ASP A 43 5.24 -12.58 -15.54
CA ASP A 43 3.86 -12.12 -15.72
C ASP A 43 3.60 -10.92 -14.79
N ALA A 44 3.89 -9.72 -15.30
CA ALA A 44 3.77 -8.48 -14.55
C ALA A 44 2.32 -8.15 -14.16
N ASP A 45 1.36 -8.52 -14.99
CA ASP A 45 -0.06 -8.27 -14.73
C ASP A 45 -0.58 -9.20 -13.63
N LEU A 46 -0.17 -10.47 -13.63
CA LEU A 46 -0.43 -11.41 -12.54
C LEU A 46 0.27 -11.01 -11.24
N ALA A 47 1.49 -10.49 -11.31
CA ALA A 47 2.22 -10.02 -10.13
C ALA A 47 1.50 -8.85 -9.46
N VAL A 48 1.02 -7.89 -10.26
CA VAL A 48 0.30 -6.71 -9.76
C VAL A 48 -1.12 -7.05 -9.29
N SER A 49 -1.78 -8.06 -9.86
CA SER A 49 -3.11 -8.49 -9.42
C SER A 49 -3.12 -9.14 -8.04
N ARG A 50 -1.98 -9.71 -7.61
CA ARG A 50 -1.79 -10.28 -6.26
C ARG A 50 -1.58 -9.23 -5.18
N LEU A 51 -1.31 -7.98 -5.54
CA LEU A 51 -1.30 -6.89 -4.57
C LEU A 51 -2.74 -6.73 -4.05
N GLY A 52 -2.89 -6.76 -2.72
CA GLY A 52 -4.19 -6.60 -2.07
C GLY A 52 -4.95 -5.35 -2.53
N PRO A 53 -6.26 -5.28 -2.31
CA PRO A 53 -7.04 -4.10 -2.67
C PRO A 53 -6.41 -2.86 -2.02
N ARG A 54 -6.41 -1.75 -2.77
CA ARG A 54 -5.95 -0.45 -2.27
C ARG A 54 -6.64 -0.19 -0.94
N SER A 55 -5.94 0.36 0.05
CA SER A 55 -6.57 0.53 1.37
C SER A 55 -7.79 1.46 1.31
N ARG A 56 -7.85 2.38 0.32
CA ARG A 56 -9.10 3.08 -0.02
C ARG A 56 -10.28 2.16 -0.29
N THR A 57 -10.05 1.15 -1.11
CA THR A 57 -11.05 0.16 -1.46
C THR A 57 -11.33 -0.79 -0.30
N SER A 58 -10.32 -1.19 0.48
CA SER A 58 -10.56 -2.07 1.63
C SER A 58 -11.35 -1.38 2.76
N TRP A 59 -11.11 -0.09 3.05
CA TRP A 59 -11.94 0.64 4.02
C TRP A 59 -13.32 1.00 3.46
N ALA A 60 -13.43 1.24 2.15
CA ALA A 60 -14.74 1.44 1.51
C ALA A 60 -15.60 0.16 1.53
N THR A 61 -14.97 -1.01 1.64
CA THR A 61 -15.63 -2.33 1.69
C THR A 61 -15.67 -2.92 3.11
N GLY A 62 -14.98 -2.30 4.07
CA GLY A 62 -14.84 -2.74 5.45
C GLY A 62 -15.85 -2.10 6.39
N SER A 63 -16.90 -2.86 6.72
CA SER A 63 -17.72 -2.77 7.93
C SER A 63 -18.38 -1.41 8.24
N ARG A 64 -19.62 -1.23 7.76
CA ARG A 64 -20.61 -0.41 8.47
C ARG A 64 -20.71 -0.95 9.90
N PRO A 65 -20.45 -0.15 10.95
CA PRO A 65 -20.77 -0.57 12.31
C PRO A 65 -22.29 -0.78 12.41
N SER A 66 -22.67 -1.96 12.92
CA SER A 66 -24.02 -2.26 13.40
C SER A 66 -24.38 -1.37 14.59
#